data_AF-A0A2K9AIB1-F1
#
_entry.id   AF-A0A2K9AIB1-F1
#
_cell.length_a   1.000
_cell.length_b   1.000
_cell.length_c   1.000
_cell.angle_alpha   90.00
_cell.angle_beta   90.00
_cell.angle_gamma   90.00
#
_symmetry.space_group_name_H-M   'P 1'
#
loop_
_entity.id
_entity.type
_entity.pdbx_description
1 polymer ?
#
loop_
_entity_poly.entity_id
_entity_poly.type
_entity_poly.pdbx_seq_one_letter_code
_entity_poly.pdbx_strand_id
1 'polypeptide(L)' 'MIWLITSIIIIFSYGLIRYLFFKNHRNYLDSWRKDFHKTYNDPRKQIIAHGLLASSGHNTQPWKFVLGLDQDSFDMYID' A
#
# COMPACT_ATOMS: atom_id res chain seq x y z
N MET A 1 -41.04 25.16 2.09
CA MET A 1 -39.94 25.51 1.16
C MET A 1 -38.58 25.51 1.85
N ILE A 2 -38.39 26.26 2.93
CA ILE A 2 -37.13 26.27 3.72
C ILE A 2 -36.67 24.88 4.17
N TRP A 3 -37.58 24.06 4.74
CA TRP A 3 -37.26 22.71 5.20
C TRP A 3 -36.78 21.78 4.07
N LEU A 4 -37.34 21.94 2.88
CA LEU A 4 -36.99 21.14 1.70
C LEU A 4 -35.59 21.51 1.20
N ILE A 5 -35.27 22.81 1.19
CA ILE A 5 -33.94 23.33 0.85
C ILE A 5 -32.91 22.85 1.87
N THR A 6 -33.21 22.93 3.17
CA THR A 6 -32.29 22.46 4.22
C THR A 6 -32.02 20.96 4.13
N SER A 7 -33.04 20.14 3.85
CA SER A 7 -32.86 18.69 3.68
C SER A 7 -31.98 18.35 2.48
N ILE A 8 -32.13 19.07 1.35
CA ILE A 8 -31.28 18.87 0.17
C ILE A 8 -29.82 19.22 0.49
N ILE A 9 -29.57 20.33 1.19
CA ILE A 9 -28.21 20.74 1.56
C ILE A 9 -27.55 19.69 2.46
N ILE A 10 -28.28 19.12 3.43
CA ILE A 10 -27.75 18.08 4.32
C ILE A 10 -27.37 16.82 3.53
N ILE A 11 -28.26 16.36 2.64
CA ILE A 11 -28.01 15.17 1.81
C ILE A 11 -26.79 15.39 0.91
N PHE A 12 -26.69 16.57 0.29
CA PHE A 12 -25.57 16.91 -0.59
C PHE A 12 -24.25 17.01 0.19
N SER A 13 -24.27 17.66 1.35
CA SER A 13 -23.10 17.79 2.22
C SER A 13 -22.61 16.43 2.71
N TYR A 14 -23.53 15.54 3.10
CA TYR A 14 -23.20 14.17 3.48
C TYR A 14 -22.56 13.39 2.33
N GLY A 15 -23.13 13.48 1.12
CA GLY A 15 -22.57 12.85 -0.07
C GLY A 15 -21.16 13.36 -0.40
N LEU A 16 -20.93 14.67 -0.28
CA LEU A 16 -19.64 15.30 -0.52
C LEU A 16 -18.58 14.83 0.48
N ILE A 17 -18.91 14.79 1.78
CA ILE A 17 -18.00 14.32 2.83
C ILE A 17 -17.62 12.86 2.58
N ARG A 18 -18.59 12.01 2.24
CA ARG A 18 -18.34 10.59 1.93
C ARG A 18 -17.44 10.44 0.70
N TYR A 19 -17.69 11.21 -0.36
CA TYR A 19 -16.87 11.18 -1.57
C TYR A 19 -15.42 11.60 -1.30
N LEU A 20 -15.21 12.71 -0.59
CA LEU A 20 -13.86 13.20 -0.25
C LEU A 20 -13.10 12.21 0.64
N PHE A 21 -13.78 11.62 1.62
CA PHE A 21 -13.17 10.61 2.49
C PHE A 21 -12.79 9.34 1.71
N PHE A 22 -13.68 8.84 0.85
CA PHE A 22 -13.46 7.63 0.06
C PHE A 22 -12.35 7.81 -0.98
N LYS A 23 -12.25 8.98 -1.61
CA LYS A 23 -11.19 9.30 -2.58
C LYS A 23 -9.79 9.23 -1.96
N ASN A 24 -9.66 9.62 -0.69
CA ASN A 24 -8.37 9.67 0.01
C ASN A 24 -7.95 8.33 0.64
N HIS A 25 -8.83 7.31 0.66
CA HIS A 25 -8.58 6.02 1.34
C HIS A 25 -8.17 4.88 0.40
N ARG A 26 -7.80 5.18 -0.86
CA ARG A 26 -7.14 4.19 -1.71
C ARG A 26 -5.67 4.06 -1.30
N ASN A 27 -5.44 3.49 -0.12
CA ASN A 27 -4.13 3.13 0.38
C ASN A 27 -3.65 1.85 -0.32
N TYR A 28 -3.41 1.95 -1.63
CA TYR A 28 -2.63 0.94 -2.29
C TYR A 28 -1.19 1.07 -1.83
N LEU A 29 -0.57 -0.08 -1.53
CA LEU A 29 0.87 -0.16 -1.44
C LEU A 29 1.38 0.07 -2.86
N ASP A 30 1.91 1.26 -3.14
CA ASP A 30 2.50 1.63 -4.42
C ASP A 30 3.86 0.91 -4.59
N SER A 31 3.85 -0.42 -4.59
CA SER A 31 5.03 -1.29 -4.49
C SER A 31 5.97 -1.19 -5.68
N TRP A 32 5.53 -0.60 -6.79
CA TRP A 32 6.32 -0.36 -8.01
C TRP A 32 7.13 0.95 -7.95
N ARG A 33 6.91 1.78 -6.94
CA ARG A 33 7.69 3.02 -6.78
C ARG A 33 9.15 2.68 -6.51
N LYS A 34 10.07 3.36 -7.22
CA LYS A 34 11.52 3.17 -7.06
C LYS A 34 12.01 3.37 -5.62
N ASP A 35 11.31 4.21 -4.86
CA ASP A 35 11.59 4.54 -3.48
C ASP A 35 10.74 3.76 -2.46
N PHE A 36 10.03 2.71 -2.87
CA PHE A 36 9.18 1.90 -1.98
C PHE A 36 9.94 1.30 -0.79
N HIS A 37 11.22 0.93 -0.97
CA HIS A 37 12.07 0.49 0.13
C HIS A 37 12.18 1.51 1.26
N LYS A 38 12.07 2.82 0.98
CA LYS A 38 12.12 3.90 1.98
C LYS A 38 10.87 4.01 2.84
N THR A 39 9.80 3.29 2.51
CA THR A 39 8.58 3.22 3.34
C THR A 39 8.85 2.51 4.67
N TYR A 40 9.92 1.71 4.76
CA TYR A 40 10.27 0.94 5.94
C TYR A 40 11.53 1.49 6.62
N ASN A 41 11.49 1.60 7.95
CA ASN A 41 12.68 1.93 8.76
C ASN A 41 13.52 0.69 9.11
N ASP A 42 12.89 -0.49 9.14
CA ASP A 42 13.58 -1.74 9.42
C ASP A 42 14.41 -2.15 8.20
N PRO A 43 15.76 -2.21 8.31
CA PRO A 43 16.64 -2.49 7.17
C PRO A 43 16.32 -3.84 6.51
N ARG A 44 15.81 -4.79 7.29
CA ARG A 44 15.42 -6.11 6.79
C ARG A 44 14.23 -6.03 5.83
N LYS A 45 13.26 -5.18 6.15
CA LYS A 45 12.11 -4.89 5.27
C LYS A 45 12.54 -4.10 4.04
N GLN A 46 13.55 -3.22 4.16
CA GLN A 46 14.10 -2.51 3.00
C GLN A 46 14.73 -3.49 2.00
N ILE A 47 15.48 -4.50 2.46
CA ILE A 47 16.07 -5.55 1.60
C ILE A 47 14.97 -6.31 0.85
N ILE A 48 13.92 -6.76 1.55
CA ILE A 48 12.79 -7.45 0.92
C ILE A 48 12.09 -6.54 -0.11
N ALA A 49 11.91 -5.26 0.20
CA ALA A 49 11.33 -4.29 -0.72
C ALA A 49 12.21 -4.03 -1.96
N HIS A 50 13.54 -4.09 -1.82
CA HIS A 50 14.44 -4.08 -2.97
C HIS A 50 14.29 -5.34 -3.83
N GLY A 51 14.14 -6.52 -3.20
CA GLY A 51 13.86 -7.77 -3.89
C GLY A 51 12.55 -7.72 -4.67
N LEU A 52 11.49 -7.18 -4.07
CA LEU A 52 10.20 -6.99 -4.73
C LEU A 52 10.29 -6.09 -5.98
N LEU A 53 11.15 -5.08 -5.94
CA LEU A 53 11.43 -4.17 -7.06
C LEU A 53 12.41 -4.74 -8.09
N ALA A 54 13.04 -5.89 -7.81
CA ALA A 54 13.98 -6.50 -8.72
C ALA A 54 13.26 -7.01 -9.98
N SER A 55 13.89 -6.91 -11.13
CA SER A 55 13.35 -7.48 -12.36
C SER A 55 13.34 -9.02 -12.30
N SER A 56 12.24 -9.65 -12.72
CA SER A 56 12.13 -11.10 -12.88
C SER A 56 11.56 -11.46 -14.26
N GLY A 57 11.82 -12.68 -14.72
CA GLY A 57 11.23 -13.19 -15.97
C GLY A 57 9.71 -13.11 -15.93
N HIS A 58 9.11 -12.47 -16.93
CA HIS A 58 7.67 -12.21 -17.00
C HIS A 58 7.07 -11.50 -15.77
N ASN A 59 7.90 -10.83 -14.96
CA ASN A 59 7.49 -10.20 -13.70
C ASN A 59 6.78 -11.16 -12.73
N THR A 60 7.18 -12.43 -12.74
CA THR A 60 6.58 -13.50 -11.92
C THR A 60 6.96 -13.41 -10.45
N GLN A 61 8.06 -12.74 -10.13
CA GLN A 61 8.54 -12.50 -8.76
C GLN A 61 8.63 -13.80 -7.93
N PRO A 62 9.34 -14.84 -8.41
CA PRO A 62 9.31 -16.19 -7.83
C PRO A 62 10.27 -16.33 -6.64
N TRP A 63 10.27 -15.36 -5.73
CA TRP A 63 11.12 -15.35 -4.55
C TRP A 63 10.30 -15.51 -3.28
N LYS A 64 10.79 -16.36 -2.38
CA LYS A 64 10.23 -16.55 -1.05
C LYS A 64 11.29 -16.23 0.00
N PHE A 65 11.04 -15.17 0.76
CA PHE A 65 11.90 -14.75 1.86
C PHE A 65 11.45 -15.39 3.18
N VAL A 66 12.37 -16.02 3.89
CA VAL A 66 12.14 -16.62 5.21
C VAL A 66 13.11 -15.97 6.20
N LEU A 67 12.56 -15.39 7.27
CA LEU A 67 13.38 -14.86 8.36
C LEU A 67 14.04 -16.04 9.09
N GLY A 68 15.37 -16.00 9.20
CA GLY A 68 16.10 -17.02 9.94
C GLY A 68 15.88 -16.92 11.45
N LEU A 69 16.34 -17.94 12.18
CA LEU A 69 16.24 -17.96 13.64
C LEU A 69 17.11 -16.88 14.30
N ASP A 70 18.21 -16.51 13.64
CA ASP A 70 19.06 -15.38 14.04
C ASP A 70 18.44 -14.06 13.54
N GLN A 71 18.39 -13.05 14.41
CA GLN A 71 17.66 -11.79 14.18
C GLN A 71 18.07 -10.99 12.93
N ASP A 72 19.25 -11.29 12.39
CA ASP A 72 19.89 -10.59 11.27
C ASP A 72 20.09 -11.47 10.02
N SER A 73 19.38 -12.59 9.91
CA SER A 73 19.52 -13.53 8.79
C SER A 73 18.22 -13.71 7.99
N PHE A 74 18.36 -13.90 6.68
CA PHE A 74 17.26 -14.28 5.78
C PHE A 74 17.72 -15.37 4.83
N ASP A 75 16.86 -16.36 4.65
CA ASP A 75 16.95 -17.29 3.55
C ASP A 75 16.06 -16.83 2.41
N MET A 76 16.53 -17.01 1.17
CA MET A 76 15.76 -16.77 -0.05
C MET A 76 15.65 -18.07 -0.84
N TYR A 77 14.40 -18.48 -1.10
CA TYR A 77 14.08 -19.65 -1.89
C TYR A 77 13.41 -19.23 -3.20
N ILE A 78 13.49 -20.10 -4.22
CA ILE A 78 12.66 -20.01 -5.41
C ILE A 78 11.29 -20.60 -5.07
N ASP A 79 10.23 -19.90 -5.44
CA ASP A 79 8.84 -20.39 -5.35
C ASP A 79 8.46 -21.20 -6.60
#